data_AF-A0A2I0M1U0-F1
#
_entry.id   AF-A0A2I0M1U0-F1
#
_cell.length_a   1.000
_cell.length_b   1.000
_cell.length_c   1.000
_cell.angle_alpha   90.00
_cell.angle_beta   90.00
_cell.angle_gamma   90.00
#
_symmetry.space_group_name_H-M   'P 1'
#
loop_
_entity.id
_entity.type
_entity.pdbx_description
1 polymer ?
#
loop_
_entity_poly.entity_id
_entity_poly.type
_entity_poly.pdbx_seq_one_letter_code
_entity_poly.pdbx_strand_id
1 'polypeptide(L)'
;MELLCVLLALAGTGAVTGLALLPYVPRVPPTPLPGKLTATTFTLERPRGIFTPLANASDTVWLVVALANASDSFRNPPSRDAVPPYEQLPTAHAYMTLEAAVATYACSAPSPAVLRVGGDTACGGQSGRHPCNGPLPSPGPYRVKFLVMGCHGPKAETRWSDPILLRRASSPSTIDPRPGHRGSDTVVMAALLASLGAALWKFPIVGQ
;
A
#
# COMPACT_ATOMS: atom_id res chain seq x y z
N MET A 1 9.48 4.75 22.69
CA MET A 1 8.06 4.32 22.65
C MET A 1 7.81 3.12 23.57
N GLU A 2 8.72 2.15 23.61
CA GLU A 2 8.74 1.05 24.60
C GLU A 2 8.60 1.53 26.07
N LEU A 3 9.33 2.59 26.45
CA LEU A 3 9.34 3.10 27.83
C LEU A 3 7.96 3.61 28.33
N LEU A 4 7.12 4.10 27.41
CA LEU A 4 5.80 4.64 27.76
C LEU A 4 4.78 3.51 28.02
N CYS A 5 4.85 2.43 27.23
CA CYS A 5 4.02 1.24 27.46
C CYS A 5 4.40 0.53 28.78
N VAL A 6 5.69 0.49 29.14
CA VAL A 6 6.15 -0.09 30.41
C VAL A 6 5.63 0.69 31.63
N LEU A 7 5.60 2.03 31.57
CA LEU A 7 5.11 2.87 32.67
C LEU A 7 3.59 2.73 32.90
N LEU A 8 2.80 2.51 31.85
CA LEU A 8 1.34 2.30 31.94
C LEU A 8 0.96 0.90 32.47
N ALA A 9 1.84 -0.09 32.34
CA ALA A 9 1.59 -1.46 32.82
C ALA A 9 1.54 -1.59 34.36
N LEU A 10 2.08 -0.62 35.10
CA LEU A 10 2.12 -0.64 36.56
C LEU A 10 0.81 -0.20 37.26
N ALA A 11 -0.22 0.21 36.51
CA ALA A 11 -1.41 0.85 37.10
C ALA A 11 -2.78 0.22 36.78
N GLY A 12 -2.88 -0.86 35.97
CA GLY A 12 -4.17 -1.31 35.43
C GLY A 12 -4.62 -2.69 35.87
N THR A 13 -5.61 -2.76 36.76
CA THR A 13 -6.46 -3.95 36.94
C THR A 13 -7.24 -4.22 35.66
N GLY A 14 -7.22 -5.48 35.20
CA GLY A 14 -7.71 -5.89 33.89
C GLY A 14 -9.20 -5.68 33.68
N ALA A 15 -9.54 -4.77 32.77
CA ALA A 15 -10.77 -4.83 32.01
C ALA A 15 -10.48 -5.61 30.72
N VAL A 16 -11.14 -6.74 30.51
CA VAL A 16 -11.16 -7.40 29.21
C VAL A 16 -12.04 -6.55 28.29
N THR A 17 -11.45 -5.51 27.69
CA THR A 17 -12.09 -4.77 26.61
C THR A 17 -12.19 -5.68 25.39
N GLY A 18 -13.41 -6.11 25.04
CA GLY A 18 -13.67 -6.84 23.81
C GLY A 18 -13.28 -6.02 22.58
N LEU A 19 -12.88 -6.71 21.50
CA LEU A 19 -12.50 -6.10 20.23
C LEU A 19 -13.68 -5.35 19.60
N ALA A 20 -13.55 -4.04 19.40
CA ALA A 20 -14.62 -3.23 18.82
C ALA A 20 -14.66 -3.30 17.29
N LEU A 21 -15.84 -3.46 16.69
CA LEU A 21 -16.02 -3.44 15.23
C LEU A 21 -16.48 -2.06 14.74
N LEU A 22 -15.64 -1.41 13.94
CA LEU A 22 -15.90 -0.13 13.30
C LEU A 22 -16.80 -0.32 12.06
N PRO A 23 -17.84 0.51 11.86
CA PRO A 23 -18.74 0.45 10.71
C PRO A 23 -18.12 1.05 9.43
N TYR A 24 -16.86 0.73 9.15
CA TYR A 24 -16.14 1.14 7.94
C TYR A 24 -15.79 -0.09 7.12
N VAL A 25 -15.90 0.03 5.79
CA VAL A 25 -15.49 -0.98 4.82
C VAL A 25 -14.42 -0.35 3.94
N PRO A 26 -13.16 -0.81 4.01
CA PRO A 26 -12.13 -0.32 3.11
C PRO A 26 -12.50 -0.64 1.67
N ARG A 27 -12.21 0.28 0.76
CA ARG A 27 -12.53 0.08 -0.66
C ARG A 27 -11.50 0.74 -1.55
N VAL A 28 -11.39 0.18 -2.76
CA VAL A 28 -10.65 0.80 -3.85
C VAL A 28 -11.39 2.06 -4.28
N PRO A 29 -10.71 3.20 -4.53
CA PRO A 29 -11.37 4.43 -4.95
C PRO A 29 -12.23 4.22 -6.21
N PRO A 30 -13.47 4.75 -6.25
CA PRO A 30 -14.31 4.65 -7.43
C PRO A 30 -13.74 5.49 -8.58
N THR A 31 -13.09 6.60 -8.25
CA THR A 31 -12.48 7.53 -9.21
C THR A 31 -11.46 6.81 -10.11
N PRO A 32 -11.43 7.12 -11.43
CA PRO A 32 -10.37 6.66 -12.30
C PRO A 32 -9.03 7.22 -11.83
N LEU A 33 -8.09 6.33 -11.48
CA LEU A 33 -6.75 6.69 -11.05
C LEU A 33 -5.75 5.82 -11.83
N PRO A 34 -4.70 6.41 -12.44
CA PRO A 34 -3.61 5.64 -13.01
C PRO A 34 -2.98 4.74 -11.95
N GLY A 35 -2.68 3.48 -12.31
CA GLY A 35 -2.07 2.53 -11.37
C GLY A 35 -2.97 2.10 -10.20
N LYS A 36 -4.28 2.39 -10.23
CA LYS A 36 -5.26 2.00 -9.19
C LYS A 36 -5.21 0.51 -8.86
N LEU A 37 -5.07 -0.31 -9.90
CA LEU A 37 -4.85 -1.75 -9.85
C LEU A 37 -3.73 -2.05 -10.86
N THR A 38 -2.64 -2.62 -10.40
CA THR A 38 -1.55 -3.14 -11.25
C THR A 38 -1.49 -4.66 -11.12
N ALA A 39 -0.41 -5.30 -11.60
CA ALA A 39 -0.22 -6.72 -11.41
C ALA A 39 0.13 -7.13 -9.95
N THR A 40 0.67 -6.19 -9.18
CA THR A 40 1.24 -6.45 -7.85
C THR A 40 0.82 -5.43 -6.80
N THR A 41 0.02 -4.41 -7.17
CA THR A 41 -0.37 -3.34 -6.25
C THR A 41 -1.82 -2.94 -6.46
N PHE A 42 -2.41 -2.38 -5.41
CA PHE A 42 -3.68 -1.68 -5.51
C PHE A 42 -3.70 -0.42 -4.64
N THR A 43 -4.69 0.41 -4.89
CA THR A 43 -4.93 1.64 -4.16
C THR A 43 -6.21 1.54 -3.35
N LEU A 44 -6.18 1.97 -2.09
CA LEU A 44 -7.34 2.11 -1.22
C LEU A 44 -7.68 3.58 -0.98
N GLU A 45 -8.95 3.89 -0.77
CA GLU A 45 -9.32 5.15 -0.14
C GLU A 45 -8.68 5.23 1.25
N ARG A 46 -8.13 6.39 1.59
CA ARG A 46 -7.61 6.62 2.93
C ARG A 46 -8.79 6.74 3.91
N PRO A 47 -8.83 5.98 5.01
CA PRO A 47 -9.82 6.19 6.07
C PRO A 47 -9.55 7.55 6.76
N ARG A 48 -10.61 8.33 6.98
CA ARG A 48 -10.54 9.65 7.62
C ARG A 48 -11.47 9.71 8.82
N GLY A 49 -10.92 9.96 10.00
CA GLY A 49 -11.68 10.20 11.23
C GLY A 49 -12.32 8.98 11.88
N ILE A 50 -12.11 7.78 11.34
CA ILE A 50 -12.88 6.61 11.79
C ILE A 50 -12.31 5.95 13.05
N PHE A 51 -11.03 6.16 13.38
CA PHE A 51 -10.35 5.46 14.48
C PHE A 51 -10.36 6.26 15.79
N THR A 52 -10.43 7.58 15.72
CA THR A 52 -10.28 8.49 16.88
C THR A 52 -11.24 8.19 18.05
N PRO A 53 -12.50 7.77 17.84
CA PRO A 53 -13.39 7.45 18.96
C PRO A 53 -12.95 6.24 19.80
N LEU A 54 -12.12 5.35 19.25
CA LEU A 54 -11.77 4.05 19.87
C LEU A 54 -10.25 3.88 20.08
N ALA A 55 -9.45 4.84 19.64
CA ALA A 55 -8.00 4.74 19.61
C ALA A 55 -7.35 5.90 20.36
N ASN A 56 -6.33 5.57 21.15
CA ASN A 56 -5.49 6.52 21.86
C ASN A 56 -4.39 7.04 20.93
N ALA A 57 -3.76 8.16 21.31
CA ALA A 57 -2.64 8.73 20.54
C ALA A 57 -1.42 7.79 20.44
N SER A 58 -1.25 6.89 21.41
CA SER A 58 -0.18 5.88 21.45
C SER A 58 -0.47 4.63 20.62
N ASP A 59 -1.71 4.44 20.17
CA ASP A 59 -2.10 3.26 19.41
C ASP A 59 -1.61 3.37 17.96
N THR A 60 -1.42 2.21 17.31
CA THR A 60 -1.06 2.13 15.90
C THR A 60 -2.18 1.52 15.09
N VAL A 61 -2.32 1.98 13.86
CA VAL A 61 -3.26 1.45 12.87
C VAL A 61 -2.48 0.66 11.84
N TRP A 62 -2.95 -0.55 11.58
CA TRP A 62 -2.37 -1.49 10.64
C TRP A 62 -3.37 -1.80 9.54
N LEU A 63 -2.87 -2.07 8.34
CA LEU A 63 -3.64 -2.68 7.27
C LEU A 63 -3.37 -4.19 7.26
N VAL A 64 -4.42 -4.98 7.45
CA VAL A 64 -4.39 -6.42 7.21
C VAL A 64 -4.68 -6.66 5.73
N VAL A 65 -3.84 -7.46 5.07
CA VAL A 65 -4.03 -7.89 3.69
C VAL A 65 -4.04 -9.41 3.67
N ALA A 66 -5.13 -10.00 3.20
CA ALA A 66 -5.30 -11.44 3.13
C ALA A 66 -5.83 -11.87 1.75
N LEU A 67 -5.53 -13.10 1.33
CA LEU A 67 -6.27 -13.73 0.25
C LEU A 67 -7.72 -13.96 0.70
N ALA A 68 -8.68 -13.83 -0.22
CA ALA A 68 -10.10 -13.89 0.10
C ALA A 68 -10.52 -15.24 0.73
N ASN A 69 -9.84 -16.34 0.37
CA ASN A 69 -10.07 -17.67 0.95
C ASN A 69 -9.53 -17.82 2.38
N ALA A 70 -8.64 -16.92 2.82
CA ALA A 70 -8.02 -16.93 4.13
C ALA A 70 -8.59 -15.84 5.08
N SER A 71 -9.45 -14.94 4.59
CA SER A 71 -9.95 -13.80 5.37
C SER A 71 -10.78 -14.24 6.58
N ASP A 72 -11.56 -15.31 6.44
CA ASP A 72 -12.53 -15.75 7.46
C ASP A 72 -11.82 -16.54 8.59
N SER A 73 -10.71 -17.21 8.26
CA SER A 73 -9.86 -17.90 9.22
C SER A 73 -8.78 -17.01 9.84
N PHE A 74 -8.56 -15.80 9.32
CA PHE A 74 -7.57 -14.88 9.87
C PHE A 74 -7.86 -14.57 11.34
N ARG A 75 -6.80 -14.52 12.15
CA ARG A 75 -6.86 -14.17 13.57
C ARG A 75 -5.98 -12.95 13.79
N ASN A 76 -6.51 -11.95 14.48
CA ASN A 76 -5.73 -10.76 14.79
C ASN A 76 -4.57 -11.15 15.72
N PRO A 77 -3.34 -10.67 15.46
CA PRO A 77 -2.21 -10.95 16.32
C PRO A 77 -2.44 -10.35 17.72
N PRO A 78 -2.01 -11.02 18.78
CA PRO A 78 -2.20 -10.54 20.17
C PRO A 78 -1.33 -9.32 20.50
N SER A 79 -0.26 -9.09 19.75
CA SER A 79 0.68 -7.98 19.96
C SER A 79 1.41 -7.62 18.66
N ARG A 80 2.17 -6.52 18.69
CA ARG A 80 2.98 -6.03 17.57
C ARG A 80 4.04 -7.04 17.11
N ASP A 81 4.66 -7.75 18.06
CA ASP A 81 5.72 -8.74 17.75
C ASP A 81 5.19 -10.00 17.07
N ALA A 82 3.90 -10.27 17.20
CA ALA A 82 3.22 -11.39 16.58
C ALA A 82 2.62 -11.04 15.20
N VAL A 83 2.85 -9.82 14.70
CA VAL A 83 2.37 -9.40 13.39
C VAL A 83 3.01 -10.26 12.29
N PRO A 84 2.21 -10.89 11.40
CA PRO A 84 2.74 -11.68 10.31
C PRO A 84 3.48 -10.78 9.30
N PRO A 85 4.79 -11.01 9.07
CA PRO A 85 5.57 -10.24 8.12
C PRO A 85 5.21 -10.59 6.68
N TYR A 86 5.61 -9.72 5.75
CA TYR A 86 5.31 -9.87 4.33
C TYR A 86 5.84 -11.19 3.74
N GLU A 87 6.99 -11.68 4.20
CA GLU A 87 7.63 -12.92 3.75
C GLU A 87 6.77 -14.17 4.01
N GLN A 88 5.84 -14.09 4.97
CA GLN A 88 4.91 -15.17 5.28
C GLN A 88 3.64 -15.11 4.43
N LEU A 89 3.41 -14.08 3.62
CA LEU A 89 2.21 -13.99 2.78
C LEU A 89 1.98 -15.25 1.90
N PRO A 90 3.00 -15.88 1.28
CA PRO A 90 2.78 -17.08 0.48
C PRO A 90 2.25 -18.28 1.29
N THR A 91 2.60 -18.41 2.56
CA THR A 91 2.26 -19.56 3.42
C THR A 91 1.11 -19.28 4.39
N ALA A 92 1.13 -18.13 5.05
CA ALA A 92 0.08 -17.67 5.95
C ALA A 92 -1.13 -17.09 5.21
N HIS A 93 -1.00 -16.81 3.91
CA HIS A 93 -2.03 -16.21 3.05
C HIS A 93 -2.54 -14.84 3.52
N ALA A 94 -1.84 -14.23 4.48
CA ALA A 94 -2.09 -12.92 5.01
C ALA A 94 -0.80 -12.32 5.58
N TYR A 95 -0.73 -10.99 5.60
CA TYR A 95 0.30 -10.22 6.27
C TYR A 95 -0.31 -8.90 6.75
N MET A 96 0.43 -8.14 7.56
CA MET A 96 0.03 -6.78 7.91
C MET A 96 1.11 -5.77 7.52
N THR A 97 0.65 -4.59 7.12
CA THR A 97 1.51 -3.54 6.58
C THR A 97 0.93 -2.15 6.86
N LEU A 98 1.60 -1.11 6.37
CA LEU A 98 1.21 0.29 6.52
C LEU A 98 0.94 0.68 7.99
N GLU A 99 1.82 0.25 8.89
CA GLU A 99 1.82 0.70 10.29
C GLU A 99 1.87 2.22 10.33
N ALA A 100 0.87 2.85 10.94
CA ALA A 100 0.79 4.30 11.04
C ALA A 100 0.19 4.72 12.39
N ALA A 101 0.56 5.91 12.86
CA ALA A 101 -0.06 6.50 14.04
C ALA A 101 -1.54 6.84 13.75
N VAL A 102 -2.39 6.76 14.77
CA VAL A 102 -3.82 7.12 14.64
C VAL A 102 -4.02 8.54 14.07
N ALA A 103 -3.16 9.49 14.45
CA ALA A 103 -3.19 10.88 13.98
C ALA A 103 -3.02 11.01 12.46
N THR A 104 -2.34 10.06 11.81
CA THR A 104 -2.26 9.99 10.35
C THR A 104 -3.68 9.95 9.78
N TYR A 105 -4.60 9.18 10.34
CA TYR A 105 -5.96 9.05 9.83
C TYR A 105 -6.96 10.05 10.42
N ALA A 106 -6.51 11.15 11.03
CA ALA A 106 -7.41 12.20 11.50
C ALA A 106 -8.22 12.81 10.34
N CYS A 107 -9.43 13.32 10.63
CA CYS A 107 -10.35 13.88 9.61
C CYS A 107 -9.66 14.92 8.71
N SER A 108 -8.85 15.79 9.32
CA SER A 108 -8.21 16.94 8.69
C SER A 108 -6.74 16.71 8.35
N ALA A 109 -6.24 15.46 8.41
CA ALA A 109 -4.82 15.19 8.22
C ALA A 109 -4.36 15.49 6.77
N PRO A 110 -3.34 16.34 6.56
CA PRO A 110 -2.80 16.64 5.23
C PRO A 110 -2.07 15.41 4.71
N SER A 111 -2.63 14.77 3.69
CA SER A 111 -2.11 13.50 3.18
C SER A 111 -2.74 13.11 1.84
N PRO A 112 -2.08 12.23 1.07
CA PRO A 112 -2.69 11.67 -0.13
C PRO A 112 -4.06 11.08 0.18
N ALA A 113 -5.03 11.31 -0.70
CA ALA A 113 -6.39 10.79 -0.54
C ALA A 113 -6.47 9.25 -0.56
N VAL A 114 -5.34 8.61 -0.87
CA VAL A 114 -5.26 7.17 -1.11
C VAL A 114 -4.06 6.54 -0.41
N LEU A 115 -4.18 5.24 -0.16
CA LEU A 115 -3.11 4.38 0.35
C LEU A 115 -2.71 3.38 -0.74
N ARG A 116 -1.42 3.23 -1.00
CA ARG A 116 -0.94 2.24 -1.96
C ARG A 116 -0.47 0.98 -1.24
N VAL A 117 -1.04 -0.16 -1.60
CA VAL A 117 -0.68 -1.48 -1.07
C VAL A 117 0.21 -2.19 -2.07
N GLY A 118 1.31 -2.76 -1.58
CA GLY A 118 2.33 -3.45 -2.35
C GLY A 118 3.37 -2.55 -3.02
N GLY A 119 3.54 -1.33 -2.55
CA GLY A 119 4.40 -0.32 -3.17
C GLY A 119 5.91 -0.49 -2.95
N ASP A 120 6.34 -1.24 -1.93
CA ASP A 120 7.74 -1.33 -1.54
C ASP A 120 8.46 -2.49 -2.25
N THR A 121 9.12 -2.19 -3.36
CA THR A 121 9.88 -3.18 -4.15
C THR A 121 11.14 -3.70 -3.46
N ALA A 122 11.53 -3.12 -2.33
CA ALA A 122 12.66 -3.57 -1.51
C ALA A 122 12.28 -4.73 -0.55
N CYS A 123 11.00 -5.05 -0.40
CA CYS A 123 10.54 -6.16 0.44
C CYS A 123 10.98 -7.52 -0.12
N GLY A 124 11.37 -8.46 0.75
CA GLY A 124 11.94 -9.76 0.36
C GLY A 124 13.47 -9.83 0.34
N GLY A 125 14.16 -8.76 0.76
CA GLY A 125 15.62 -8.69 0.97
C GLY A 125 16.06 -8.74 2.44
N GLN A 126 17.13 -8.00 2.81
CA GLN A 126 17.66 -7.88 4.19
C GLN A 126 16.72 -7.16 5.18
N SER A 127 15.47 -6.88 4.80
CA SER A 127 14.54 -6.04 5.56
C SER A 127 14.12 -6.62 6.91
N GLY A 128 14.46 -7.88 7.19
CA GLY A 128 14.30 -8.48 8.51
C GLY A 128 12.84 -8.41 9.00
N ARG A 129 12.65 -8.63 10.29
CA ARG A 129 11.34 -8.73 10.96
C ARG A 129 10.47 -7.45 10.92
N HIS A 130 10.81 -6.44 10.14
CA HIS A 130 10.04 -5.20 10.09
C HIS A 130 8.82 -5.32 9.15
N PRO A 131 7.69 -4.70 9.50
CA PRO A 131 6.54 -4.61 8.61
C PRO A 131 6.92 -4.01 7.26
N CYS A 132 6.53 -4.68 6.17
CA CYS A 132 6.90 -4.29 4.82
C CYS A 132 5.66 -4.20 3.93
N ASN A 133 5.58 -3.22 3.03
CA ASN A 133 4.47 -3.06 2.08
C ASN A 133 4.80 -3.67 0.72
N GLY A 134 5.18 -4.96 0.72
CA GLY A 134 5.77 -5.63 -0.43
C GLY A 134 4.79 -5.99 -1.55
N PRO A 135 5.28 -6.15 -2.79
CA PRO A 135 4.43 -6.37 -3.96
C PRO A 135 3.59 -7.65 -3.85
N LEU A 136 2.32 -7.60 -4.20
CA LEU A 136 1.43 -8.74 -4.08
C LEU A 136 1.81 -9.82 -5.13
N PRO A 137 1.96 -11.09 -4.71
CA PRO A 137 2.59 -12.13 -5.53
C PRO A 137 1.65 -12.71 -6.61
N SER A 138 0.35 -12.44 -6.53
CA SER A 138 -0.65 -13.02 -7.44
C SER A 138 -1.76 -12.03 -7.74
N PRO A 139 -2.64 -12.30 -8.71
CA PRO A 139 -3.81 -11.47 -8.96
C PRO A 139 -4.84 -11.42 -7.82
N GLY A 140 -4.74 -12.28 -6.81
CA GLY A 140 -5.73 -12.41 -5.74
C GLY A 140 -6.85 -13.41 -6.10
N PRO A 141 -8.08 -13.20 -5.61
CA PRO A 141 -8.60 -11.99 -4.98
C PRO A 141 -8.07 -11.77 -3.54
N TYR A 142 -7.85 -10.50 -3.19
CA TYR A 142 -7.45 -10.07 -1.86
C TYR A 142 -8.62 -9.41 -1.11
N ARG A 143 -8.59 -9.44 0.22
CA ARG A 143 -9.46 -8.64 1.09
C ARG A 143 -8.60 -7.92 2.10
N VAL A 144 -9.08 -6.76 2.54
CA VAL A 144 -8.38 -5.95 3.53
C VAL A 144 -9.28 -5.48 4.65
N LYS A 145 -8.69 -5.25 5.82
CA LYS A 145 -9.32 -4.54 6.95
C LYS A 145 -8.27 -3.72 7.69
N PHE A 146 -8.69 -2.71 8.42
CA PHE A 146 -7.80 -2.00 9.35
C PHE A 146 -7.93 -2.59 10.76
N LEU A 147 -6.82 -2.62 11.48
CA LEU A 147 -6.73 -3.05 12.87
C LEU A 147 -6.05 -1.96 13.69
N VAL A 148 -6.70 -1.51 14.76
CA VAL A 148 -6.12 -0.66 15.79
C VAL A 148 -5.47 -1.55 16.84
N MET A 149 -4.19 -1.35 17.08
CA MET A 149 -3.40 -2.08 18.06
C MET A 149 -2.87 -1.12 19.13
N GLY A 150 -3.16 -1.41 20.38
CA GLY A 150 -2.58 -0.71 21.53
C GLY A 150 -1.48 -1.54 22.20
N CYS A 151 -0.90 -1.04 23.30
CA CYS A 151 0.13 -1.76 24.05
C CYS A 151 -0.32 -3.15 24.57
N HIS A 152 -1.63 -3.34 24.79
CA HIS A 152 -2.22 -4.61 25.27
C HIS A 152 -2.87 -5.45 24.17
N GLY A 153 -2.58 -5.16 22.90
CA GLY A 153 -3.08 -5.91 21.75
C GLY A 153 -4.21 -5.20 20.98
N PRO A 154 -5.01 -5.97 20.21
CA PRO A 154 -6.00 -5.40 19.30
C PRO A 154 -7.18 -4.77 20.06
N LYS A 155 -7.53 -3.54 19.70
CA LYS A 155 -8.59 -2.75 20.36
C LYS A 155 -9.83 -2.57 19.49
N ALA A 156 -9.63 -2.32 18.21
CA ALA A 156 -10.72 -2.14 17.25
C ALA A 156 -10.32 -2.62 15.86
N GLU A 157 -11.29 -3.01 15.04
CA GLU A 157 -11.06 -3.39 13.65
C GLU A 157 -12.19 -2.90 12.75
N THR A 158 -11.94 -2.80 11.45
CA THR A 158 -12.99 -2.51 10.47
C THR A 158 -13.56 -3.80 9.90
N ARG A 159 -14.67 -3.68 9.16
CA ARG A 159 -15.13 -4.79 8.32
C ARG A 159 -14.09 -5.09 7.23
N TRP A 160 -14.12 -6.32 6.74
CA TRP A 160 -13.38 -6.70 5.53
C TRP A 160 -13.95 -5.98 4.30
N SER A 161 -13.07 -5.61 3.38
CA SER A 161 -13.43 -5.10 2.05
C SER A 161 -14.17 -6.14 1.21
N ASP A 162 -14.76 -5.66 0.13
CA ASP A 162 -15.08 -6.52 -1.02
C ASP A 162 -13.79 -7.14 -1.60
N PRO A 163 -13.88 -8.28 -2.31
CA PRO A 163 -12.74 -8.88 -3.00
C PRO A 163 -12.10 -7.93 -4.02
N ILE A 164 -10.79 -7.76 -3.92
CA ILE A 164 -9.97 -6.92 -4.81
C ILE A 164 -9.18 -7.84 -5.74
N LEU A 165 -9.49 -7.78 -7.03
CA LEU A 165 -8.78 -8.51 -8.07
C LEU A 165 -7.77 -7.59 -8.76
N LEU A 166 -6.50 -7.99 -8.78
CA LEU A 166 -5.44 -7.27 -9.46
C LEU A 166 -5.43 -7.59 -10.96
N ARG A 167 -4.70 -6.78 -11.73
CA ARG A 167 -4.51 -7.07 -13.15
C ARG A 167 -3.63 -8.30 -13.30
N ARG A 168 -3.82 -9.08 -14.36
CA ARG A 168 -2.84 -10.10 -14.73
C ARG A 168 -1.69 -9.42 -15.47
N ALA A 169 -0.46 -9.71 -15.10
CA ALA A 169 0.67 -9.36 -15.93
C ALA A 169 0.59 -10.21 -17.21
N SER A 170 0.76 -9.57 -18.38
CA SER A 170 1.00 -10.32 -19.61
C SER A 170 2.36 -11.00 -19.50
N SER A 171 2.45 -12.24 -19.99
CA SER A 171 3.74 -12.92 -20.05
C SER A 171 4.69 -12.13 -20.95
N PRO A 172 5.96 -11.90 -20.56
CA PRO A 172 6.94 -11.29 -21.44
C PRO A 172 7.07 -12.00 -22.80
N SER A 173 6.85 -13.33 -22.82
CA SER A 173 6.86 -14.12 -24.06
C SER A 173 5.69 -13.86 -25.01
N THR A 174 4.65 -13.15 -24.54
CA THR A 174 3.48 -12.75 -25.35
C THR A 174 3.57 -11.30 -25.82
N ILE A 175 4.58 -10.56 -25.38
CA ILE A 175 4.85 -9.21 -25.85
C ILE A 175 5.63 -9.36 -27.15
N ASP A 176 5.07 -8.93 -28.30
CA ASP A 176 5.85 -8.78 -29.52
C ASP A 176 6.85 -7.63 -29.29
N PRO A 177 8.17 -7.90 -29.19
CA PRO A 177 9.16 -6.86 -28.96
C PRO A 177 9.49 -6.11 -30.26
N ARG A 178 8.89 -6.49 -31.39
CA ARG A 178 9.06 -5.73 -32.62
C ARG A 178 8.60 -4.30 -32.35
N PRO A 179 9.39 -3.29 -32.77
CA PRO A 179 8.93 -1.92 -32.75
C PRO A 179 7.66 -1.90 -33.59
N GLY A 180 6.50 -1.74 -32.94
CA GLY A 180 5.28 -1.35 -33.61
C GLY A 180 5.63 -0.16 -34.50
N HIS A 181 5.29 -0.28 -35.78
CA HIS A 181 5.59 0.65 -36.86
C HIS A 181 5.79 2.06 -36.30
N ARG A 182 7.05 2.52 -36.22
CA ARG A 182 7.36 3.87 -35.73
C ARG A 182 6.47 4.81 -36.52
N GLY A 183 5.49 5.41 -35.85
CA GLY A 183 4.59 6.37 -36.47
C GLY A 183 5.45 7.39 -37.20
N SER A 184 5.12 7.66 -38.45
CA SER A 184 5.81 8.59 -39.36
C SER A 184 6.33 9.85 -38.65
N ASP A 185 5.61 10.32 -37.64
CA ASP A 185 5.89 11.49 -36.82
C ASP A 185 7.27 11.48 -36.14
N THR A 186 7.78 10.33 -35.68
CA THR A 186 9.12 10.30 -35.07
C THR A 186 10.23 10.46 -36.11
N VAL A 187 10.02 9.95 -37.32
CA VAL A 187 10.94 10.12 -38.45
C VAL A 187 10.90 11.57 -38.94
N VAL A 188 9.70 12.17 -39.01
CA VAL A 188 9.50 13.58 -39.39
C VAL A 188 10.18 14.53 -38.40
N MET A 189 10.02 14.29 -37.09
CA MET A 189 10.67 15.11 -36.06
C MET A 189 12.20 15.01 -36.12
N ALA A 190 12.75 13.81 -36.32
CA ALA A 190 14.18 13.62 -36.48
C ALA A 190 14.73 14.34 -37.73
N ALA A 191 13.99 14.28 -38.85
CA ALA A 191 14.37 14.97 -40.08
C ALA A 191 14.31 16.50 -39.93
N LEU A 192 13.28 17.04 -39.28
CA LEU A 192 13.17 18.47 -38.98
C LEU A 192 14.33 18.94 -38.10
N LEU A 193 14.61 18.25 -37.00
CA LEU A 193 15.73 18.57 -36.10
C LEU A 193 17.09 18.51 -36.82
N ALA A 194 17.29 17.52 -37.69
CA ALA A 194 18.52 17.42 -38.48
C ALA A 194 18.65 18.57 -39.48
N SER A 195 17.56 18.96 -40.14
CA SER A 195 17.55 20.08 -41.08
C SER A 195 17.80 21.43 -40.40
N LEU A 196 17.20 21.66 -39.23
CA LEU A 196 17.44 22.85 -38.39
C LEU A 196 18.89 22.90 -37.88
N GLY A 197 19.44 21.78 -37.43
CA GLY A 197 20.85 21.71 -37.00
C GLY A 197 21.82 22.03 -38.14
N ALA A 198 21.55 21.53 -39.35
CA ALA A 198 22.37 21.82 -40.53
C ALA A 198 22.28 23.29 -41.00
N ALA A 199 21.13 23.93 -40.82
CA ALA A 199 20.94 25.36 -41.12
C ALA A 199 21.66 26.25 -40.11
N LEU A 200 21.61 25.92 -38.82
CA LEU A 200 22.31 26.65 -37.75
C LEU A 200 23.84 26.51 -37.86
N TRP A 201 24.35 25.36 -38.30
CA TRP A 201 25.79 25.15 -38.52
C TRP A 201 26.37 25.99 -39.67
N LYS A 202 25.54 26.41 -40.64
CA LYS A 202 26.00 27.16 -41.82
C LYS A 202 26.15 28.67 -41.61
N PHE A 203 25.87 29.18 -40.41
CA PHE A 203 26.21 30.56 -40.05
C PHE A 203 27.51 30.55 -39.23
N PRO A 204 28.69 30.75 -39.84
CA PRO A 204 29.85 31.11 -39.07
C PRO A 204 29.53 32.45 -38.39
N ILE A 205 29.62 32.48 -37.06
CA ILE A 205 29.77 33.72 -36.32
C ILE A 205 31.09 34.32 -36.81
N VAL A 206 31.02 35.19 -37.81
CA VAL A 206 32.09 36.11 -38.14
C VAL A 206 32.18 37.05 -36.95
N GLY A 207 33.25 36.88 -36.19
CA GLY A 207 33.61 37.79 -35.12
C GLY A 207 33.92 39.17 -35.69
N GLN A 208 33.37 40.17 -35.00
CA GLN A 208 34.02 41.46 -34.78
C GLN A 208 33.82 41.83 -33.32
#